data_AF-A0A2C5X022-F1
#
_entry.id   AF-A0A2C5X022-F1
#
_cell.length_a   1.000
_cell.length_b   1.000
_cell.length_c   1.000
_cell.angle_alpha   90.00
_cell.angle_beta   90.00
_cell.angle_gamma   90.00
#
_symmetry.space_group_name_H-M   'P 1'
#
loop_
_entity.id
_entity.type
_entity.pdbx_description
1 polymer ?
#
loop_
_entity_poly.entity_id
_entity_poly.type
_entity_poly.pdbx_seq_one_letter_code
_entity_poly.pdbx_strand_id
1 'polypeptide(L)'
;MDLDQKPIERGAHGETKDDFYMNEILDYGDVGHDILALMAQSDSSSDPAADCAQRVTSIFPLIDTDFLEAMSVRHFYNTDAIVNSIIADMDQGKTYPRQKWLVAGAEHKPQNADGNVPFALEMPSEDASLEELELYLETLEKRVANSPKDLRDDDNYKPLARACLKERFRDLYTNFIDQIFKRNGCRLLPTYAAILDLKISPNRKKTKTPSNPKLGSLENLKQYKAQLSQPGQILAVDEYTIVLHIESVEERIARIKEIQDAADLLDLKEGSGFECGCCFTRVALRKVVHCNSDEEQHTSPFALNVSGPTQRRKLESGNAN
;
A
#
# COMPACT_ATOMS: atom_id res chain seq x y z
N MET A 1 19.43 56.07 42.41
CA MET A 1 20.52 55.58 41.54
C MET A 1 19.85 55.07 40.28
N ASP A 2 19.75 55.98 39.31
CA ASP A 2 19.86 55.84 37.85
C ASP A 2 19.27 54.55 37.24
N LEU A 3 18.15 54.52 36.48
CA LEU A 3 17.71 55.28 35.29
C LEU A 3 18.73 55.36 34.15
N ASP A 4 18.61 54.45 33.18
CA ASP A 4 18.95 54.64 31.75
C ASP A 4 17.84 53.93 30.94
N GLN A 5 16.91 54.61 30.27
CA GLN A 5 16.99 55.42 29.03
C GLN A 5 17.53 54.63 27.82
N LYS A 6 16.68 54.13 26.90
CA LYS A 6 15.92 54.77 25.79
C LYS A 6 16.61 54.54 24.41
N PRO A 7 15.96 54.84 23.27
CA PRO A 7 15.66 53.89 22.19
C PRO A 7 16.46 54.15 20.89
N ILE A 8 16.24 53.33 19.85
CA ILE A 8 16.70 53.64 18.48
C ILE A 8 15.53 53.63 17.50
N GLU A 9 15.48 54.73 16.75
CA GLU A 9 14.50 55.15 15.77
C GLU A 9 14.79 54.66 14.33
N ARG A 10 13.72 54.73 13.52
CA ARG A 10 13.65 55.18 12.10
C ARG A 10 14.25 54.32 10.98
N GLY A 11 13.38 54.05 10.00
CA GLY A 11 13.76 53.62 8.66
C GLY A 11 14.07 54.78 7.70
N ALA A 12 14.47 54.42 6.48
CA ALA A 12 14.31 55.19 5.25
C ALA A 12 14.76 54.34 4.03
N HIS A 13 13.93 54.41 2.98
CA HIS A 13 14.25 54.49 1.54
C HIS A 13 15.37 53.67 0.89
N GLY A 14 15.01 53.06 -0.25
CA GLY A 14 15.94 52.61 -1.29
C GLY A 14 15.21 52.11 -2.55
N GLU A 15 14.63 53.04 -3.32
CA GLU A 15 14.29 52.83 -4.73
C GLU A 15 15.56 53.00 -5.59
N THR A 16 15.81 52.09 -6.54
CA THR A 16 16.50 52.32 -7.83
C THR A 16 16.02 51.22 -8.78
N LYS A 17 15.18 51.49 -9.78
CA LYS A 17 15.49 51.99 -11.14
C LYS A 17 16.60 51.21 -11.83
N ASP A 18 16.20 50.35 -12.77
CA ASP A 18 16.95 50.00 -13.98
C ASP A 18 15.96 49.90 -15.15
N ASP A 19 15.75 51.05 -15.80
CA ASP A 19 15.25 51.17 -17.17
C ASP A 19 16.45 51.49 -18.07
N PHE A 20 16.55 50.81 -19.23
CA PHE A 20 17.33 51.09 -20.46
C PHE A 20 17.89 49.74 -20.99
N TYR A 21 17.77 49.28 -22.24
CA TYR A 21 17.65 49.87 -23.58
C TYR A 21 17.38 48.66 -24.53
N MET A 22 16.41 48.58 -25.45
CA MET A 22 16.43 49.04 -26.85
C MET A 22 15.18 48.41 -27.54
N ASN A 23 14.25 49.20 -28.05
CA ASN A 23 14.03 49.54 -29.48
C ASN A 23 13.78 48.33 -30.41
N GLU A 24 12.52 48.16 -30.86
CA GLU A 24 11.97 48.70 -32.13
C GLU A 24 12.60 48.08 -33.38
N ILE A 25 11.92 47.11 -34.02
CA ILE A 25 11.97 46.87 -35.47
C ILE A 25 10.62 46.32 -35.97
N LEU A 26 9.89 47.22 -36.62
CA LEU A 26 9.13 47.11 -37.88
C LEU A 26 7.87 46.23 -38.03
N ASP A 27 6.80 46.99 -38.25
CA ASP A 27 5.63 46.79 -39.09
C ASP A 27 5.97 46.23 -40.50
N TYR A 28 5.39 45.09 -40.87
CA TYR A 28 5.22 44.64 -42.26
C TYR A 28 3.98 43.73 -42.36
N GLY A 29 2.92 44.27 -42.97
CA GLY A 29 2.31 43.70 -44.17
C GLY A 29 1.60 42.35 -44.06
N ASP A 30 0.29 42.45 -43.96
CA ASP A 30 -0.74 41.48 -44.36
C ASP A 30 -0.46 40.80 -45.72
N VAL A 31 0.14 39.60 -45.71
CA VAL A 31 -0.06 38.53 -46.72
C VAL A 31 0.28 37.18 -46.08
N GLY A 32 -0.72 36.38 -45.67
CA GLY A 32 -0.44 34.99 -45.29
C GLY A 32 -1.46 34.28 -44.40
N HIS A 33 -2.75 34.54 -44.54
CA HIS A 33 -3.78 33.87 -43.73
C HIS A 33 -4.07 32.39 -44.08
N ASP A 34 -3.28 31.75 -44.97
CA ASP A 34 -3.57 30.39 -45.46
C ASP A 34 -2.45 29.34 -45.27
N ILE A 35 -1.45 29.56 -44.40
CA ILE A 35 -0.44 28.52 -44.09
C ILE A 35 -0.43 28.11 -42.60
N LEU A 36 -1.15 28.82 -41.72
CA LEU A 36 -1.25 28.46 -40.30
C LEU A 36 -2.42 27.52 -39.95
N ALA A 37 -3.32 27.23 -40.90
CA ALA A 37 -4.46 26.34 -40.68
C ALA A 37 -4.16 24.84 -40.94
N LEU A 38 -2.93 24.48 -41.35
CA LEU A 38 -2.52 23.10 -41.62
C LEU A 38 -1.45 22.55 -40.65
N MET A 39 -1.05 23.30 -39.62
CA MET A 39 -0.09 22.82 -38.60
C MET A 39 -0.66 22.78 -37.17
N ALA A 40 -1.97 22.93 -36.99
CA ALA A 40 -2.64 22.82 -35.69
C ALA A 40 -3.26 21.43 -35.45
N GLN A 41 -2.64 20.37 -35.96
CA GLN A 41 -2.91 18.98 -35.56
C GLN A 41 -1.59 18.25 -35.35
N SER A 42 -0.98 18.47 -34.19
CA SER A 42 -0.10 17.50 -33.55
C SER A 42 0.08 17.96 -32.12
N ASP A 43 -0.78 17.38 -31.30
CA ASP A 43 -0.81 17.41 -29.86
C ASP A 43 0.51 16.95 -29.23
N SER A 44 0.64 17.29 -27.94
CA SER A 44 1.58 16.76 -26.94
C SER A 44 3.08 16.84 -27.27
N SER A 45 3.76 17.71 -26.54
CA SER A 45 5.19 17.59 -26.23
C SER A 45 5.45 16.36 -25.32
N SER A 46 4.95 15.19 -25.70
CA SER A 46 5.35 13.92 -25.09
C SER A 46 6.70 13.53 -25.70
N ASP A 47 7.63 13.17 -24.83
CA ASP A 47 8.91 12.62 -25.27
C ASP A 47 8.62 11.34 -26.09
N PRO A 48 9.02 11.27 -27.37
CA PRO A 48 8.76 10.10 -28.21
C PRO A 48 9.34 8.81 -27.61
N ALA A 49 10.35 8.91 -26.75
CA ALA A 49 10.88 7.79 -26.00
C ALA A 49 9.89 7.31 -24.91
N ALA A 50 9.25 8.23 -24.20
CA ALA A 50 8.27 7.92 -23.17
C ALA A 50 7.00 7.30 -23.77
N ASP A 51 6.52 7.82 -24.90
CA ASP A 51 5.36 7.27 -25.61
C ASP A 51 5.62 5.86 -26.15
N CYS A 52 6.83 5.62 -26.68
CA CYS A 52 7.23 4.30 -27.13
C CYS A 52 7.26 3.29 -25.97
N ALA A 53 7.92 3.66 -24.86
CA ALA A 53 8.03 2.81 -23.68
C ALA A 53 6.66 2.48 -23.08
N GLN A 54 5.75 3.45 -23.01
CA GLN A 54 4.40 3.25 -22.50
C GLN A 54 3.59 2.26 -23.36
N ARG A 55 3.68 2.37 -24.70
CA ARG A 55 2.97 1.46 -25.62
C ARG A 55 3.51 0.04 -25.56
N VAL A 56 4.83 -0.14 -25.50
CA VAL A 56 5.43 -1.48 -25.38
C VAL A 56 5.12 -2.10 -24.01
N THR A 57 5.16 -1.31 -22.93
CA THR A 57 4.79 -1.76 -21.58
C THR A 57 3.31 -2.15 -21.49
N SER A 58 2.43 -1.49 -22.24
CA SER A 58 1.01 -1.86 -22.30
C SER A 58 0.78 -3.25 -22.91
N ILE A 59 1.64 -3.67 -23.84
CA ILE A 59 1.58 -4.99 -24.50
C ILE A 59 2.32 -6.05 -23.66
N PHE A 60 3.47 -5.67 -23.10
CA PHE A 60 4.31 -6.52 -22.25
C PHE A 60 4.47 -5.90 -20.85
N PRO A 61 3.44 -6.00 -19.99
CA PRO A 61 3.43 -5.31 -18.69
C PRO A 61 4.52 -5.78 -17.73
N LEU A 62 5.14 -6.93 -18.00
CA LEU A 62 6.19 -7.50 -17.19
C LEU A 62 7.60 -7.23 -17.73
N ILE A 63 7.78 -6.47 -18.81
CA ILE A 63 9.09 -6.30 -19.47
C ILE A 63 10.07 -5.49 -18.60
N ASP A 64 11.30 -6.01 -18.46
CA ASP A 64 12.37 -5.31 -17.73
C ASP A 64 12.67 -3.94 -18.37
N THR A 65 12.76 -2.89 -17.55
CA THR A 65 12.90 -1.50 -18.02
C THR A 65 14.24 -1.27 -18.72
N ASP A 66 15.32 -1.84 -18.20
CA ASP A 66 16.67 -1.68 -18.75
C ASP A 66 16.76 -2.39 -20.12
N PHE A 67 16.13 -3.56 -20.23
CA PHE A 67 15.99 -4.27 -21.50
C PHE A 67 15.16 -3.49 -22.52
N LEU A 68 14.02 -2.93 -22.10
CA LEU A 68 13.15 -2.13 -22.96
C LEU A 68 13.86 -0.87 -23.48
N GLU A 69 14.63 -0.18 -22.64
CA GLU A 69 15.41 0.99 -23.05
C GLU A 69 16.46 0.62 -24.11
N ALA A 70 17.22 -0.46 -23.89
CA ALA A 70 18.21 -0.95 -24.85
C ALA A 70 17.58 -1.35 -26.21
N MET A 71 16.40 -1.98 -26.17
CA MET A 71 15.64 -2.32 -27.38
C MET A 71 15.07 -1.09 -28.07
N SER A 72 14.62 -0.11 -27.30
CA SER A 72 14.07 1.15 -27.81
C SER A 72 15.14 1.95 -28.57
N VAL A 73 16.35 2.04 -28.02
CA VAL A 73 17.49 2.65 -28.72
C VAL A 73 17.84 1.87 -30.00
N ARG A 74 17.83 0.53 -29.94
CA ARG A 74 18.18 -0.33 -31.09
C ARG A 74 17.20 -0.24 -32.26
N HIS A 75 15.92 -0.02 -31.98
CA HIS A 75 14.87 0.12 -32.99
C HIS A 75 14.40 1.56 -33.19
N PHE A 76 15.18 2.55 -32.78
CA PHE A 76 14.89 3.97 -32.96
C PHE A 76 13.50 4.38 -32.45
N TYR A 77 13.13 3.86 -31.27
CA TYR A 77 11.84 4.11 -30.61
C TYR A 77 10.61 3.73 -31.45
N ASN A 78 10.76 2.78 -32.38
CA ASN A 78 9.64 2.24 -33.14
C ASN A 78 8.97 1.07 -32.38
N THR A 79 7.76 1.31 -31.87
CA THR A 79 6.97 0.34 -31.09
C THR A 79 6.75 -0.97 -31.84
N ASP A 80 6.34 -0.93 -33.11
CA ASP A 80 6.01 -2.12 -33.89
C ASP A 80 7.25 -2.98 -34.15
N ALA A 81 8.39 -2.35 -34.40
CA ALA A 81 9.66 -3.06 -34.59
C ALA A 81 10.12 -3.78 -33.32
N ILE A 82 9.95 -3.15 -32.15
CA ILE A 82 10.31 -3.75 -30.84
C ILE A 82 9.40 -4.94 -30.54
N VAL A 83 8.08 -4.77 -30.69
CA VAL A 83 7.09 -5.83 -30.44
C VAL A 83 7.34 -7.03 -31.35
N ASN A 84 7.54 -6.80 -32.65
CA ASN A 84 7.83 -7.88 -33.60
C ASN A 84 9.15 -8.59 -33.29
N SER A 85 10.17 -7.88 -32.81
CA SER A 85 11.43 -8.50 -32.38
C SER A 85 11.23 -9.41 -31.16
N ILE A 86 10.45 -8.96 -30.17
CA ILE A 86 10.16 -9.75 -28.97
C ILE A 86 9.36 -11.01 -29.33
N ILE A 87 8.35 -10.89 -30.20
CA ILE A 87 7.55 -12.02 -30.66
C ILE A 87 8.42 -13.01 -31.44
N ALA A 88 9.29 -12.53 -32.34
CA ALA A 88 10.20 -13.39 -33.11
C ALA A 88 11.20 -14.16 -32.22
N ASP A 89 11.67 -13.55 -31.13
CA ASP A 89 12.50 -14.23 -30.13
C ASP A 89 11.70 -15.27 -29.33
N MET A 90 10.44 -14.98 -29.01
CA MET A 90 9.52 -15.93 -28.36
C MET A 90 9.21 -17.14 -29.25
N ASP A 91 9.02 -16.95 -30.54
CA ASP A 91 8.80 -18.04 -31.51
C ASP A 91 10.03 -18.96 -31.65
N GLN A 92 11.22 -18.43 -31.36
CA GLN A 92 12.47 -19.19 -31.28
C GLN A 92 12.68 -19.88 -29.92
N GLY A 93 11.72 -19.75 -28.99
CA GLY A 93 11.78 -20.32 -27.65
C GLY A 93 12.61 -19.50 -26.66
N LYS A 94 13.03 -18.27 -27.00
CA LYS A 94 13.69 -17.36 -26.06
C LYS A 94 12.64 -16.57 -25.29
N THR A 95 12.92 -16.27 -24.03
CA THR A 95 12.05 -15.42 -23.20
C THR A 95 12.70 -14.06 -23.01
N TYR A 96 11.89 -12.99 -23.07
CA TYR A 96 12.39 -11.65 -22.79
C TYR A 96 12.57 -11.46 -21.28
N PRO A 97 13.60 -10.69 -20.84
CA PRO A 97 13.81 -10.37 -19.44
C PRO A 97 12.59 -9.65 -18.84
N ARG A 98 12.14 -10.10 -17.68
CA ARG A 98 10.99 -9.53 -16.97
C ARG A 98 11.46 -8.71 -15.76
N GLN A 99 10.68 -7.69 -15.39
CA GLN A 99 10.97 -6.83 -14.24
C GLN A 99 11.22 -7.67 -12.98
N LYS A 100 12.38 -7.42 -12.36
CA LYS A 100 12.92 -8.20 -11.22
C LYS A 100 11.98 -8.23 -10.01
N TRP A 101 11.08 -7.26 -9.87
CA TRP A 101 10.11 -7.19 -8.78
C TRP A 101 8.84 -8.05 -8.99
N LEU A 102 8.54 -8.46 -10.23
CA LEU A 102 7.38 -9.33 -10.56
C LEU A 102 7.76 -10.80 -10.77
N VAL A 103 9.02 -11.11 -11.08
CA VAL A 103 9.54 -12.50 -11.08
C VAL A 103 9.96 -12.96 -9.68
N ALA A 104 10.03 -12.05 -8.71
CA ALA A 104 10.30 -12.33 -7.29
C ALA A 104 9.17 -13.11 -6.56
N GLY A 105 8.18 -13.62 -7.29
CA GLY A 105 7.19 -14.57 -6.77
C GLY A 105 7.65 -16.04 -6.77
N ALA A 106 8.78 -16.39 -7.40
CA ALA A 106 9.19 -17.81 -7.49
C ALA A 106 10.64 -18.13 -7.07
N GLU A 107 11.64 -17.27 -7.26
CA GLU A 107 13.05 -17.70 -7.07
C GLU A 107 14.02 -16.66 -6.49
N HIS A 108 13.53 -15.75 -5.64
CA HIS A 108 14.42 -15.04 -4.71
C HIS A 108 14.04 -15.34 -3.27
N LYS A 109 14.48 -16.52 -2.80
CA LYS A 109 14.91 -16.63 -1.42
C LYS A 109 16.16 -15.77 -1.28
N PRO A 110 16.19 -14.67 -0.51
CA PRO A 110 17.40 -14.35 0.20
C PRO A 110 17.56 -15.46 1.25
N GLN A 111 18.16 -16.58 0.82
CA GLN A 111 18.74 -17.52 1.74
C GLN A 111 19.92 -16.80 2.38
N ASN A 112 19.72 -16.34 3.62
CA ASN A 112 20.84 -16.22 4.52
C ASN A 112 21.53 -17.59 4.57
N ALA A 113 22.85 -17.63 4.73
CA ALA A 113 23.66 -18.85 4.76
C ALA A 113 23.18 -19.90 5.80
N ASP A 114 22.30 -19.51 6.71
CA ASP A 114 21.71 -20.33 7.77
C ASP A 114 20.27 -20.82 7.49
N GLY A 115 19.70 -20.59 6.29
CA GLY A 115 18.35 -21.05 5.93
C GLY A 115 17.19 -20.32 6.65
N ASN A 116 17.49 -19.30 7.46
CA ASN A 116 16.49 -18.48 8.15
C ASN A 116 15.99 -17.35 7.25
N VAL A 117 14.69 -17.39 6.92
CA VAL A 117 13.99 -16.24 6.32
C VAL A 117 14.03 -15.09 7.33
N PRO A 118 14.54 -13.88 6.98
CA PRO A 118 14.53 -12.76 7.90
C PRO A 118 13.11 -12.50 8.41
N PHE A 119 12.92 -12.62 9.73
CA PHE A 119 11.65 -12.32 10.36
C PHE A 119 11.26 -10.84 10.20
N ALA A 120 12.22 -9.96 9.95
CA ALA A 120 12.00 -8.53 9.79
C ALA A 120 11.30 -8.21 8.46
N LEU A 121 9.96 -8.10 8.48
CA LEU A 121 9.24 -7.27 7.51
C LEU A 121 9.37 -5.83 7.96
N GLU A 122 9.92 -4.99 7.10
CA GLU A 122 9.83 -3.54 7.29
C GLU A 122 8.37 -3.12 7.17
N MET A 123 7.98 -2.12 7.94
CA MET A 123 6.65 -1.51 7.81
C MET A 123 6.59 -0.74 6.49
N PRO A 124 5.46 -0.77 5.76
CA PRO A 124 5.27 0.07 4.59
C PRO A 124 5.47 1.55 4.96
N SER A 125 6.07 2.32 4.05
CA SER A 125 6.29 3.77 4.21
C SER A 125 4.99 4.52 4.48
N GLU A 126 5.03 5.70 5.10
CA GLU A 126 3.81 6.44 5.49
C GLU A 126 2.92 6.82 4.29
N ASP A 127 3.54 6.99 3.12
CA ASP A 127 2.94 7.31 1.82
C ASP A 127 2.44 6.09 1.03
N ALA A 128 2.55 4.87 1.58
CA ALA A 128 2.07 3.66 0.93
C ALA A 128 0.57 3.75 0.58
N SER A 129 0.25 3.29 -0.63
CA SER A 129 -1.11 3.23 -1.17
C SER A 129 -1.98 2.20 -0.42
N LEU A 130 -3.30 2.31 -0.60
CA LEU A 130 -4.25 1.36 0.01
C LEU A 130 -3.97 -0.09 -0.42
N GLU A 131 -3.68 -0.31 -1.71
CA GLU A 131 -3.39 -1.64 -2.27
C GLU A 131 -2.11 -2.25 -1.67
N GLU A 132 -1.06 -1.43 -1.50
CA GLU A 132 0.19 -1.88 -0.85
C GLU A 132 -0.03 -2.27 0.61
N LEU A 133 -0.86 -1.52 1.33
CA LEU A 133 -1.20 -1.83 2.73
C LEU A 133 -2.03 -3.10 2.86
N GLU A 134 -3.00 -3.31 1.97
CA GLU A 134 -3.81 -4.53 1.94
C GLU A 134 -2.97 -5.76 1.57
N LEU A 135 -2.07 -5.65 0.59
CA LEU A 135 -1.11 -6.71 0.25
C LEU A 135 -0.15 -7.03 1.40
N TYR A 136 0.28 -6.01 2.14
CA TYR A 136 1.13 -6.19 3.32
C TYR A 136 0.40 -6.96 4.43
N LEU A 137 -0.87 -6.65 4.70
CA LEU A 137 -1.69 -7.41 5.65
C LEU A 137 -1.81 -8.88 5.24
N GLU A 138 -2.14 -9.15 3.97
CA GLU A 138 -2.25 -10.53 3.47
C GLU A 138 -0.91 -11.29 3.64
N THR A 139 0.21 -10.60 3.44
CA THR A 139 1.55 -11.16 3.64
C THR A 139 1.80 -11.50 5.12
N LEU A 140 1.40 -10.63 6.04
CA LEU A 140 1.50 -10.89 7.47
C LEU A 140 0.66 -12.10 7.88
N GLU A 141 -0.59 -12.18 7.44
CA GLU A 141 -1.49 -13.31 7.71
C GLU A 141 -0.92 -14.64 7.21
N LYS A 142 -0.36 -14.67 6.00
CA LYS A 142 0.33 -15.86 5.45
C LYS A 142 1.52 -16.27 6.33
N ARG A 143 2.28 -15.32 6.88
CA ARG A 143 3.38 -15.64 7.81
C ARG A 143 2.86 -16.22 9.12
N VAL A 144 1.76 -15.69 9.66
CA VAL A 144 1.11 -16.25 10.85
C VAL A 144 0.74 -17.72 10.65
N ALA A 145 0.13 -18.02 9.50
CA ALA A 145 -0.29 -19.37 9.14
C ALA A 145 0.89 -20.35 9.02
N ASN A 146 2.03 -19.87 8.52
CA ASN A 146 3.24 -20.66 8.27
C ASN A 146 4.25 -20.68 9.43
N SER A 147 3.98 -20.01 10.55
CA SER A 147 4.90 -19.93 11.70
C SER A 147 5.20 -21.33 12.29
N PRO A 148 6.46 -21.62 12.67
CA PRO A 148 6.91 -22.94 13.12
C PRO A 148 6.08 -23.44 14.31
N LYS A 149 5.48 -24.63 14.17
CA LYS A 149 4.66 -25.22 15.24
C LYS A 149 5.52 -25.69 16.41
N ASP A 150 6.71 -26.21 16.13
CA ASP A 150 7.55 -26.89 17.12
C ASP A 150 8.11 -25.91 18.18
N LEU A 151 8.37 -24.67 17.79
CA LEU A 151 8.86 -23.62 18.69
C LEU A 151 7.77 -23.06 19.63
N ARG A 152 6.49 -23.32 19.34
CA ARG A 152 5.36 -22.87 20.18
C ARG A 152 5.15 -23.78 21.40
N ASP A 153 5.70 -24.99 21.36
CA ASP A 153 5.66 -25.92 22.48
C ASP A 153 6.76 -25.63 23.52
N ASP A 154 7.78 -24.83 23.16
CA ASP A 154 8.85 -24.34 24.04
C ASP A 154 8.26 -23.73 25.33
N ASP A 155 8.80 -24.16 26.47
CA ASP A 155 8.38 -23.71 27.79
C ASP A 155 8.56 -22.20 28.00
N ASN A 156 9.45 -21.57 27.22
CA ASN A 156 9.72 -20.15 27.27
C ASN A 156 8.81 -19.32 26.35
N TYR A 157 8.15 -19.94 25.36
CA TYR A 157 7.19 -19.24 24.48
C TYR A 157 5.93 -18.84 25.24
N LYS A 158 5.30 -19.81 25.92
CA LYS A 158 3.97 -19.64 26.54
C LYS A 158 3.92 -18.49 27.58
N PRO A 159 4.90 -18.32 28.48
CA PRO A 159 4.91 -17.21 29.44
C PRO A 159 4.99 -15.84 28.74
N LEU A 160 5.83 -15.71 27.72
CA LEU A 160 6.02 -14.44 27.03
C LEU A 160 4.83 -14.12 26.12
N ALA A 161 4.29 -15.11 25.43
CA ALA A 161 3.08 -14.95 24.63
C ALA A 161 1.88 -14.48 25.49
N ARG A 162 1.72 -15.04 26.69
CA ARG A 162 0.73 -14.55 27.67
C ARG A 162 1.00 -13.12 28.11
N ALA A 163 2.25 -12.73 28.33
CA ALA A 163 2.60 -11.37 28.71
C ALA A 163 2.25 -10.36 27.59
N CYS A 164 2.53 -10.71 26.34
CA CYS A 164 2.13 -9.91 25.16
C CYS A 164 0.61 -9.73 25.09
N LEU A 165 -0.17 -10.80 25.24
CA LEU A 165 -1.64 -10.71 25.25
C LEU A 165 -2.17 -9.86 26.41
N LYS A 166 -1.58 -9.97 27.60
CA LYS A 166 -1.96 -9.17 28.78
C LYS A 166 -1.62 -7.70 28.61
N GLU A 167 -0.52 -7.39 27.92
CA GLU A 167 -0.15 -6.01 27.59
C GLU A 167 -1.10 -5.39 26.58
N ARG A 168 -1.55 -6.19 25.61
CA ARG A 168 -2.48 -5.69 24.61
C ARG A 168 -3.89 -5.51 25.17
N PHE A 169 -4.37 -6.49 25.93
CA PHE A 169 -5.71 -6.51 26.52
C PHE A 169 -5.70 -6.17 28.01
N ARG A 170 -5.11 -5.03 28.38
CA ARG A 170 -4.94 -4.61 29.80
C ARG A 170 -6.25 -4.41 30.55
N ASP A 171 -7.32 -4.14 29.82
CA ASP A 171 -8.67 -3.99 30.30
C ASP A 171 -9.38 -5.33 30.52
N LEU A 172 -8.88 -6.46 30.03
CA LEU A 172 -9.51 -7.76 30.23
C LEU A 172 -8.99 -8.51 31.46
N TYR A 173 -9.85 -9.34 32.06
CA TYR A 173 -9.46 -10.26 33.14
C TYR A 173 -8.37 -11.24 32.68
N THR A 174 -7.33 -11.39 33.48
CA THR A 174 -6.19 -12.28 33.18
C THR A 174 -6.64 -13.73 33.02
N ASN A 175 -7.58 -14.18 33.85
CA ASN A 175 -8.18 -15.52 33.76
C ASN A 175 -8.93 -15.73 32.44
N PHE A 176 -9.56 -14.68 31.90
CA PHE A 176 -10.28 -14.73 30.63
C PHE A 176 -9.29 -14.87 29.47
N ILE A 177 -8.24 -14.05 29.45
CA ILE A 177 -7.14 -14.18 28.47
C ILE A 177 -6.54 -15.58 28.53
N ASP A 178 -6.21 -16.07 29.74
CA ASP A 178 -5.60 -17.38 29.92
C ASP A 178 -6.53 -18.52 29.49
N GLN A 179 -7.85 -18.38 29.63
CA GLN A 179 -8.85 -19.35 29.15
C GLN A 179 -8.90 -19.40 27.62
N ILE A 180 -8.96 -18.25 26.95
CA ILE A 180 -8.97 -18.19 25.48
C ILE A 180 -7.62 -18.66 24.93
N PHE A 181 -6.53 -18.29 25.59
CA PHE A 181 -5.19 -18.74 25.23
C PHE A 181 -5.08 -20.27 25.26
N LYS A 182 -5.57 -20.91 26.32
CA LYS A 182 -5.61 -22.38 26.40
C LYS A 182 -6.49 -23.01 25.33
N ARG A 183 -7.66 -22.44 25.04
CA ARG A 183 -8.58 -22.94 23.99
C ARG A 183 -7.97 -22.90 22.59
N ASN A 184 -7.15 -21.89 22.32
CA ASN A 184 -6.46 -21.71 21.04
C ASN A 184 -5.07 -22.38 20.99
N GLY A 185 -4.88 -23.46 21.76
CA GLY A 185 -3.64 -24.24 21.75
C GLY A 185 -2.42 -23.47 22.27
N CYS A 186 -2.63 -22.50 23.17
CA CYS A 186 -1.60 -21.62 23.69
C CYS A 186 -0.82 -20.85 22.60
N ARG A 187 -1.49 -20.43 21.52
CA ARG A 187 -0.87 -19.66 20.42
C ARG A 187 -1.27 -18.19 20.48
N LEU A 188 -0.30 -17.28 20.36
CA LEU A 188 -0.53 -15.84 20.51
C LEU A 188 -1.52 -15.30 19.48
N LEU A 189 -1.21 -15.47 18.19
CA LEU A 189 -1.97 -14.85 17.10
C LEU A 189 -3.42 -15.36 16.99
N PRO A 190 -3.69 -16.67 17.00
CA PRO A 190 -5.07 -17.18 17.04
C PRO A 190 -5.85 -16.70 18.28
N THR A 191 -5.17 -16.58 19.42
CA THR A 191 -5.79 -16.05 20.65
C THR A 191 -6.11 -14.57 20.51
N TYR A 192 -5.21 -13.78 19.93
CA TYR A 192 -5.43 -12.37 19.66
C TYR A 192 -6.65 -12.15 18.75
N ALA A 193 -6.70 -12.85 17.61
CA ALA A 193 -7.84 -12.79 16.69
C ALA A 193 -9.16 -13.21 17.37
N ALA A 194 -9.14 -14.32 18.12
CA ALA A 194 -10.31 -14.78 18.86
C ALA A 194 -10.79 -13.74 19.91
N ILE A 195 -9.88 -13.02 20.57
CA ILE A 195 -10.27 -11.97 21.52
C ILE A 195 -10.94 -10.79 20.80
N LEU A 196 -10.46 -10.39 19.61
CA LEU A 196 -11.07 -9.33 18.80
C LEU A 196 -12.47 -9.73 18.32
N ASP A 197 -12.62 -10.94 17.78
CA ASP A 197 -13.88 -11.45 17.24
C ASP A 197 -14.99 -11.56 18.28
N LEU A 198 -14.61 -11.73 19.54
CA LEU A 198 -15.58 -11.93 20.60
C LEU A 198 -16.52 -10.75 20.79
N LYS A 199 -16.27 -9.53 20.26
CA LYS A 199 -17.17 -8.35 20.35
C LYS A 199 -17.79 -8.14 21.75
N ILE A 200 -17.08 -8.56 22.81
CA ILE A 200 -17.66 -8.82 24.14
C ILE A 200 -17.27 -7.70 25.12
N SER A 201 -18.29 -7.01 25.63
CA SER A 201 -18.23 -6.03 26.74
C SER A 201 -18.15 -6.60 28.18
N PRO A 202 -18.58 -7.84 28.55
CA PRO A 202 -18.81 -8.16 29.96
C PRO A 202 -17.59 -8.42 30.85
N ASN A 203 -16.36 -8.57 30.33
CA ASN A 203 -15.20 -8.95 31.14
C ASN A 203 -14.11 -7.87 31.22
N ARG A 204 -14.53 -6.60 31.19
CA ARG A 204 -13.60 -5.49 31.40
C ARG A 204 -13.39 -5.24 32.89
N LYS A 205 -12.12 -5.23 33.31
CA LYS A 205 -11.69 -4.76 34.62
C LYS A 205 -12.03 -3.28 34.75
N LYS A 206 -12.44 -2.86 35.95
CA LYS A 206 -12.60 -1.44 36.29
C LYS A 206 -11.26 -0.69 36.26
N THR A 207 -10.17 -1.36 36.65
CA THR A 207 -8.82 -0.81 36.68
C THR A 207 -7.95 -1.55 35.67
N LYS A 208 -7.31 -0.79 34.76
CA LYS A 208 -6.39 -1.36 33.76
C LYS A 208 -5.16 -1.94 34.46
N THR A 209 -4.69 -3.07 33.94
CA THR A 209 -3.40 -3.63 34.36
C THR A 209 -2.29 -2.62 34.01
N PRO A 210 -1.28 -2.41 34.87
CA PRO A 210 -0.15 -1.54 34.54
C PRO A 210 0.52 -1.96 33.23
N SER A 211 0.96 -0.99 32.42
CA SER A 211 1.71 -1.27 31.19
C SER A 211 3.06 -1.90 31.50
N ASN A 212 3.46 -2.88 30.70
CA ASN A 212 4.82 -3.33 30.59
C ASN A 212 5.54 -2.49 29.52
N PRO A 213 6.46 -1.59 29.92
CA PRO A 213 7.12 -0.67 28.98
C PRO A 213 7.92 -1.41 27.90
N LYS A 214 8.41 -2.63 28.18
CA LYS A 214 9.18 -3.43 27.23
C LYS A 214 8.35 -3.95 26.04
N LEU A 215 7.03 -4.04 26.23
CA LEU A 215 6.08 -4.59 25.25
C LEU A 215 5.14 -3.50 24.69
N GLY A 216 5.30 -2.25 25.10
CA GLY A 216 4.36 -1.17 24.80
C GLY A 216 4.58 -0.48 23.45
N SER A 217 5.76 -0.59 22.85
CA SER A 217 6.08 0.02 21.55
C SER A 217 6.93 -0.89 20.69
N LEU A 218 6.86 -0.70 19.37
CA LEU A 218 7.64 -1.47 18.40
C LEU A 218 9.15 -1.32 18.62
N GLU A 219 9.60 -0.11 18.96
CA GLU A 219 11.01 0.19 19.21
C GLU A 219 11.51 -0.50 20.48
N ASN A 220 10.72 -0.47 21.55
CA ASN A 220 11.05 -1.18 22.80
C ASN A 220 11.09 -2.69 22.57
N LEU A 221 10.20 -3.22 21.72
CA LEU A 221 10.19 -4.63 21.32
C LEU A 221 11.44 -5.03 20.55
N LYS A 222 11.93 -4.20 19.62
CA LYS A 222 13.19 -4.47 18.90
C LYS A 222 14.37 -4.55 19.87
N GLN A 223 14.47 -3.59 20.78
CA GLN A 223 15.53 -3.59 21.81
C GLN A 223 15.40 -4.76 22.77
N TYR A 224 14.17 -5.10 23.16
CA TYR A 224 13.90 -6.24 24.03
C TYR A 224 14.23 -7.56 23.34
N LYS A 225 13.87 -7.71 22.06
CA LYS A 225 14.20 -8.88 21.24
C LYS A 225 15.70 -9.15 21.19
N ALA A 226 16.51 -8.10 21.03
CA ALA A 226 17.97 -8.22 20.99
C ALA A 226 18.59 -8.78 22.28
N GLN A 227 17.86 -8.73 23.40
CA GLN A 227 18.28 -9.25 24.70
C GLN A 227 17.83 -10.70 24.94
N LEU A 228 17.00 -11.26 24.06
CA LEU A 228 16.46 -12.61 24.20
C LEU A 228 17.41 -13.64 23.57
N SER A 229 17.66 -14.73 24.30
CA SER A 229 18.47 -15.85 23.81
C SER A 229 17.64 -17.08 23.49
N GLN A 230 16.44 -17.19 24.05
CA GLN A 230 15.62 -18.39 23.91
C GLN A 230 14.76 -18.33 22.64
N PRO A 231 14.76 -19.37 21.78
CA PRO A 231 14.06 -19.34 20.51
C PRO A 231 12.54 -19.21 20.67
N GLY A 232 11.93 -19.86 21.68
CA GLY A 232 10.52 -19.66 22.00
C GLY A 232 10.17 -18.22 22.41
N GLN A 233 11.07 -17.52 23.12
CA GLN A 233 10.83 -16.12 23.48
C GLN A 233 10.93 -15.20 22.27
N ILE A 234 11.95 -15.42 21.43
CA ILE A 234 12.15 -14.70 20.17
C ILE A 234 10.89 -14.84 19.31
N LEU A 235 10.37 -16.06 19.15
CA LEU A 235 9.14 -16.32 18.39
C LEU A 235 7.92 -15.59 18.98
N ALA A 236 7.75 -15.55 20.30
CA ALA A 236 6.63 -14.86 20.93
C ALA A 236 6.67 -13.34 20.70
N VAL A 237 7.85 -12.73 20.74
CA VAL A 237 8.05 -11.30 20.42
C VAL A 237 7.81 -11.04 18.95
N ASP A 238 8.24 -11.96 18.11
CA ASP A 238 8.07 -11.91 16.66
C ASP A 238 6.59 -11.96 16.27
N GLU A 239 5.83 -12.92 16.78
CA GLU A 239 4.38 -12.98 16.58
C GLU A 239 3.66 -11.75 17.15
N TYR A 240 4.13 -11.20 18.26
CA TYR A 240 3.56 -9.97 18.80
C TYR A 240 3.89 -8.72 17.98
N THR A 241 5.07 -8.67 17.35
CA THR A 241 5.43 -7.61 16.41
C THR A 241 4.48 -7.62 15.21
N ILE A 242 4.11 -8.80 14.72
CA ILE A 242 3.09 -8.95 13.67
C ILE A 242 1.75 -8.36 14.14
N VAL A 243 1.30 -8.62 15.37
CA VAL A 243 0.07 -8.02 15.91
C VAL A 243 0.11 -6.50 15.83
N LEU A 244 1.21 -5.87 16.28
CA LEU A 244 1.34 -4.42 16.24
C LEU A 244 1.38 -3.86 14.82
N HIS A 245 1.98 -4.59 13.87
CA HIS A 245 1.96 -4.20 12.47
C HIS A 245 0.55 -4.29 11.87
N ILE A 246 -0.20 -5.37 12.14
CA ILE A 246 -1.58 -5.53 11.69
C ILE A 246 -2.41 -4.34 12.16
N GLU A 247 -2.37 -4.02 13.45
CA GLU A 247 -3.13 -2.90 14.02
C GLU A 247 -2.76 -1.55 13.38
N SER A 248 -1.46 -1.29 13.22
CA SER A 248 -0.96 -0.05 12.61
C SER A 248 -1.45 0.08 11.16
N VAL A 249 -1.43 -1.01 10.40
CA VAL A 249 -1.86 -1.00 9.01
C VAL A 249 -3.39 -0.92 8.88
N GLU A 250 -4.13 -1.64 9.70
CA GLU A 250 -5.60 -1.53 9.75
C GLU A 250 -6.05 -0.09 10.09
N GLU A 251 -5.37 0.56 11.04
CA GLU A 251 -5.65 1.96 11.38
C GLU A 251 -5.35 2.91 10.21
N ARG A 252 -4.26 2.68 9.47
CA ARG A 252 -3.93 3.46 8.27
C ARG A 252 -4.96 3.26 7.16
N ILE A 253 -5.35 2.01 6.91
CA ILE A 253 -6.40 1.67 5.94
C ILE A 253 -7.71 2.37 6.32
N ALA A 254 -8.10 2.33 7.59
CA ALA A 254 -9.30 3.00 8.08
C ALA A 254 -9.24 4.52 7.85
N ARG A 255 -8.10 5.17 8.13
CA ARG A 255 -7.91 6.60 7.87
C ARG A 255 -8.02 6.95 6.39
N ILE A 256 -7.37 6.16 5.52
CA ILE A 256 -7.44 6.39 4.06
C ILE A 256 -8.89 6.26 3.58
N LYS A 257 -9.61 5.23 4.03
CA LYS A 257 -11.03 5.01 3.70
C LYS A 257 -11.92 6.14 4.22
N GLU A 258 -11.69 6.64 5.44
CA GLU A 258 -12.43 7.79 5.98
C GLU A 258 -12.22 9.07 5.16
N ILE A 259 -10.98 9.35 4.72
CA ILE A 259 -10.66 10.49 3.86
C ILE A 259 -11.35 10.34 2.49
N GLN A 260 -11.32 9.14 1.91
CA GLN A 260 -11.99 8.83 0.64
C GLN A 260 -13.51 8.99 0.76
N ASP A 261 -14.13 8.43 1.80
CA ASP A 261 -15.56 8.57 2.03
C ASP A 261 -15.98 10.03 2.29
N ALA A 262 -15.15 10.82 2.98
CA ALA A 262 -15.40 12.25 3.16
C ALA A 262 -15.32 13.03 1.84
N ALA A 263 -14.36 12.71 0.98
CA ALA A 263 -14.25 13.29 -0.36
C ALA A 263 -15.45 12.91 -1.24
N ASP A 264 -15.88 11.64 -1.21
CA ASP A 264 -17.07 11.15 -1.91
C ASP A 264 -18.33 11.93 -1.48
N LEU A 265 -18.48 12.16 -0.17
CA LEU A 265 -19.63 12.92 0.36
C LEU A 265 -19.63 14.38 -0.07
N LEU A 266 -18.46 15.00 -0.27
CA LEU A 266 -18.36 16.36 -0.79
C LEU A 266 -18.73 16.42 -2.28
N ASP A 267 -18.18 15.53 -3.09
CA ASP A 267 -18.49 15.45 -4.53
C ASP A 267 -20.01 15.26 -4.75
N LEU A 268 -20.67 14.43 -3.93
CA LEU A 268 -22.12 14.25 -3.95
C LEU A 268 -22.91 15.52 -3.58
N LYS A 269 -22.43 16.30 -2.60
CA LYS A 269 -23.06 17.56 -2.18
C LYS A 269 -22.92 18.66 -3.23
N GLU A 270 -21.79 18.71 -3.92
CA GLU A 270 -21.51 19.70 -4.98
C GLU A 270 -22.28 19.38 -6.28
N GLY A 271 -23.00 18.26 -6.33
CA GLY A 271 -23.70 17.81 -7.52
C GLY A 271 -22.80 17.15 -8.56
N SER A 272 -21.52 16.97 -8.23
CA SER A 272 -20.50 16.26 -9.00
C SER A 272 -20.62 14.74 -8.86
N GLY A 273 -21.86 14.22 -8.76
CA GLY A 273 -22.16 12.80 -8.72
C GLY A 273 -22.84 12.36 -10.01
N PHE A 274 -22.62 11.11 -10.43
CA PHE A 274 -23.38 10.51 -11.53
C PHE A 274 -24.49 9.63 -10.97
N GLU A 275 -25.59 9.50 -11.71
CA GLU A 275 -26.64 8.55 -11.37
C GLU A 275 -26.29 7.18 -11.95
N CYS A 276 -26.25 6.16 -11.10
CA CYS A 276 -26.08 4.79 -11.55
C CYS A 276 -27.27 4.39 -12.43
N GLY A 277 -27.05 4.06 -13.70
CA GLY A 277 -28.12 3.70 -14.63
C GLY A 277 -28.88 2.42 -14.27
N CYS A 278 -28.39 1.60 -13.34
CA CYS A 278 -29.04 0.36 -12.91
C CYS A 278 -29.96 0.55 -11.69
N CYS A 279 -29.55 1.35 -10.70
CA CYS A 279 -30.29 1.52 -9.44
C CYS A 279 -30.72 2.97 -9.17
N PHE A 280 -30.46 3.89 -10.11
CA PHE A 280 -30.76 5.32 -10.03
C PHE A 280 -30.21 6.01 -8.76
N THR A 281 -29.22 5.40 -8.12
CA THR A 281 -28.56 5.96 -6.94
C THR A 281 -27.45 6.90 -7.40
N ARG A 282 -27.36 8.09 -6.79
CA ARG A 282 -26.25 9.03 -7.04
C ARG A 282 -24.97 8.53 -6.39
N VAL A 283 -23.90 8.54 -7.15
CA VAL A 283 -22.58 8.08 -6.72
C VAL A 283 -21.55 9.16 -7.04
N ALA A 284 -20.59 9.37 -6.13
CA ALA A 284 -19.46 10.27 -6.35
C ALA A 284 -18.63 9.82 -7.56
N LEU A 285 -18.09 10.78 -8.33
CA LEU A 285 -17.30 10.50 -9.54
C LEU A 285 -16.06 9.64 -9.29
N ARG A 286 -15.52 9.63 -8.07
CA ARG A 286 -14.29 8.91 -7.72
C ARG A 286 -14.52 7.52 -7.14
N LYS A 287 -15.78 7.14 -6.90
CA LYS A 287 -16.09 5.83 -6.35
C LYS A 287 -16.24 4.82 -7.48
N VAL A 288 -15.36 3.82 -7.51
CA VAL A 288 -15.55 2.63 -8.34
C VAL A 288 -16.77 1.89 -7.79
N VAL A 289 -17.88 1.92 -8.51
CA VAL A 289 -19.10 1.20 -8.15
C VAL A 289 -18.99 -0.20 -8.71
N HIS A 290 -18.82 -1.20 -7.85
CA HIS A 290 -19.08 -2.57 -8.24
C HIS A 290 -20.60 -2.76 -8.36
N CYS A 291 -21.09 -2.82 -9.60
CA CYS A 291 -22.49 -3.16 -9.86
C CYS A 291 -22.68 -4.65 -9.60
N ASN A 292 -23.41 -4.99 -8.54
CA ASN A 292 -23.85 -6.36 -8.25
C ASN A 292 -25.05 -6.75 -9.15
N SER A 293 -24.96 -6.56 -10.47
CA SER A 293 -25.88 -7.28 -11.35
C SER A 293 -25.33 -8.69 -11.53
N ASP A 294 -25.98 -9.68 -10.92
CA ASP A 294 -25.72 -11.10 -11.19
C ASP A 294 -26.00 -11.50 -12.66
N GLU A 295 -26.39 -10.55 -13.51
CA GLU A 295 -26.64 -10.73 -14.94
C GLU A 295 -25.50 -10.13 -15.79
N GLU A 296 -24.73 -11.02 -16.39
CA GLU A 296 -23.71 -10.75 -17.41
C GLU A 296 -24.35 -10.16 -18.68
N GLN A 297 -24.67 -8.86 -18.73
CA GLN A 297 -24.92 -8.20 -20.03
C GLN A 297 -25.06 -6.67 -20.02
N HIS A 298 -24.19 -5.91 -19.36
CA HIS A 298 -24.13 -4.45 -19.62
C HIS A 298 -22.70 -3.91 -19.66
N THR A 299 -22.18 -3.72 -20.88
CA THR A 299 -20.98 -2.92 -21.14
C THR A 299 -21.36 -1.43 -21.15
N SER A 300 -20.89 -0.70 -20.15
CA SER A 300 -20.86 0.77 -20.15
C SER A 300 -19.63 1.26 -20.93
N PRO A 301 -19.68 2.39 -21.67
CA PRO A 301 -18.53 2.92 -22.42
C PRO A 301 -17.38 3.42 -21.54
N PHE A 302 -17.58 3.52 -20.23
CA PHE A 302 -16.60 4.05 -19.27
C PHE A 302 -16.21 3.07 -18.16
N ALA A 303 -16.60 1.80 -18.28
CA ALA A 303 -16.12 0.76 -17.37
C ALA A 303 -14.73 0.30 -17.81
N LEU A 304 -13.68 0.74 -17.11
CA LEU A 304 -12.40 0.02 -17.13
C LEU A 304 -12.66 -1.38 -16.55
N ASN A 305 -12.67 -2.37 -17.43
CA ASN A 305 -12.78 -3.79 -17.07
C ASN A 305 -11.57 -4.18 -16.21
N VAL A 306 -11.77 -4.27 -14.90
CA VAL A 306 -10.86 -5.01 -14.02
C VAL A 306 -11.58 -6.28 -13.61
N SER A 307 -11.36 -7.34 -14.39
CA SER A 307 -11.77 -8.71 -14.05
C SER A 307 -10.88 -9.23 -12.92
N GLY A 308 -11.32 -9.07 -11.68
CA GLY A 308 -10.77 -9.76 -10.51
C GLY A 308 -11.36 -11.17 -10.34
N PRO A 309 -10.61 -12.13 -9.74
CA PRO A 309 -11.05 -13.50 -9.64
C PRO A 309 -12.18 -13.67 -8.63
N THR A 310 -13.24 -14.30 -9.10
CA THR A 310 -14.45 -14.71 -8.39
C THR A 310 -14.14 -15.50 -7.11
N GLN A 311 -14.50 -14.95 -5.94
CA GLN A 311 -14.70 -15.76 -4.75
C GLN A 311 -16.03 -16.51 -4.83
N ARG A 312 -16.00 -17.85 -4.77
CA ARG A 312 -17.05 -18.69 -4.18
C ARG A 312 -16.52 -20.11 -3.92
N ARG A 313 -16.22 -20.42 -2.65
CA ARG A 313 -16.41 -21.77 -2.10
C ARG A 313 -17.23 -21.67 -0.82
N LYS A 314 -18.52 -22.00 -0.96
CA LYS A 314 -19.37 -22.46 0.14
C LYS A 314 -18.73 -23.74 0.69
N LEU A 315 -18.37 -23.74 1.97
CA LEU A 315 -18.19 -24.97 2.73
C LEU A 315 -19.58 -25.48 3.10
N GLU A 316 -20.04 -26.49 2.38
CA GLU A 316 -21.20 -27.28 2.77
C GLU A 316 -20.84 -28.09 4.01
N SER A 317 -21.57 -27.82 5.10
CA SER A 317 -21.63 -28.66 6.28
C SER A 317 -22.35 -29.97 5.94
N GLY A 318 -21.57 -31.01 5.64
CA GLY A 318 -22.06 -32.38 5.57
C GLY A 318 -22.33 -32.92 6.97
N ASN A 319 -23.60 -32.95 7.34
CA ASN A 319 -24.13 -33.75 8.44
C ASN A 319 -24.22 -35.20 7.94
N ALA A 320 -23.56 -36.14 8.62
CA ALA A 320 -23.81 -37.57 8.44
C ALA A 320 -23.60 -38.30 9.77
N ASN A 321 -24.56 -39.18 10.06
CA ASN A 321 -24.80 -39.99 11.26
C ASN A 321 -23.56 -40.61 11.93
#